data_AF-A0AAW6NHG1-F1
#
_entry.id   AF-A0AAW6NHG1-F1
#
_cell.length_a   1.000
_cell.length_b   1.000
_cell.length_c   1.000
_cell.angle_alpha   90.00
_cell.angle_beta   90.00
_cell.angle_gamma   90.00
#
_symmetry.space_group_name_H-M   'P 1'
#
loop_
_entity.id
_entity.type
_entity.pdbx_description
1 polymer ?
#
loop_
_entity_poly.entity_id
_entity_poly.type
_entity_poly.pdbx_seq_one_letter_code
_entity_poly.pdbx_strand_id
1 'polypeptide(L)'
;TNPLSADPQPLILPERKAFDAGLAVLTRLTPGKVHVCQASGGKLGGHPQGQVAFNEFAGPHPAGLVGTHIHFLEPVSLTKQVWHLNYQDVIAIGKLFTTGELCAERIIAIGGPQATQPRLVRTLLGADLTALLAGETKEGENRIISGSVLSGRHATGPMAWLGRFHLQVSVVLEGRDKELFGWVLPGAEKYSVTRTTLGPFLRHNLFNFSPSTNGGERAMVPIGNYERVMPLDILPTVLLRDLLAGDTDG
;
A
#
# COMPACT_ATOMS: atom_id res chain seq x y z
N THR A 1 1.89 4.75 -2.96
CA THR A 1 2.87 4.17 -3.90
C THR A 1 3.07 2.67 -3.68
N ASN A 2 2.04 1.93 -3.28
CA ASN A 2 2.13 0.47 -3.28
C ASN A 2 2.26 -0.02 -4.73
N PRO A 3 3.00 -1.10 -5.01
CA PRO A 3 2.97 -1.72 -6.33
C PRO A 3 1.52 -2.07 -6.70
N LEU A 4 1.15 -1.83 -7.96
CA LEU A 4 -0.18 -2.15 -8.52
C LEU A 4 -1.36 -1.41 -7.86
N SER A 5 -1.11 -0.33 -7.11
CA SER A 5 -2.18 0.52 -6.56
C SER A 5 -2.80 1.41 -7.63
N ALA A 6 -4.08 1.73 -7.52
CA ALA A 6 -4.72 2.77 -8.32
C ALA A 6 -4.08 4.15 -8.08
N ASP A 7 -3.95 4.97 -9.14
CA ASP A 7 -3.68 6.40 -8.97
C ASP A 7 -4.93 7.08 -8.39
N PRO A 8 -4.84 7.75 -7.23
CA PRO A 8 -5.98 8.44 -6.65
C PRO A 8 -6.51 9.60 -7.50
N GLN A 9 -5.67 10.31 -8.26
CA GLN A 9 -6.08 11.56 -8.90
C GLN A 9 -7.25 11.39 -9.89
N PRO A 10 -7.19 10.43 -10.85
CA PRO A 10 -8.32 10.18 -11.76
C PRO A 10 -9.61 9.72 -11.05
N LEU A 11 -9.51 9.20 -9.82
CA LEU A 11 -10.65 8.75 -9.02
C LEU A 11 -11.25 9.88 -8.17
N ILE A 12 -10.43 10.82 -7.72
CA ILE A 12 -10.87 11.98 -6.93
C ILE A 12 -11.52 13.04 -7.82
N LEU A 13 -10.99 13.28 -9.03
CA LEU A 13 -11.45 14.37 -9.89
C LEU A 13 -12.95 14.29 -10.26
N PRO A 14 -13.53 13.13 -10.62
CA PRO A 14 -14.96 13.00 -10.85
C PRO A 14 -15.80 13.20 -9.57
N GLU A 15 -15.23 12.87 -8.42
CA GLU A 15 -15.86 12.94 -7.10
C GLU A 15 -15.48 14.22 -6.34
N ARG A 16 -15.00 15.26 -7.06
CA ARG A 16 -14.33 16.40 -6.43
C ARG A 16 -15.21 17.13 -5.42
N LYS A 17 -16.49 17.30 -5.71
CA LYS A 17 -17.45 17.95 -4.80
C LYS A 17 -17.59 17.18 -3.48
N ALA A 18 -17.67 15.84 -3.54
CA ALA A 18 -17.75 15.00 -2.36
C ALA A 18 -16.42 14.99 -1.60
N PHE A 19 -15.29 14.95 -2.31
CA PHE A 19 -13.97 15.05 -1.69
C PHE A 19 -13.80 16.35 -0.90
N ASP A 20 -14.13 17.50 -1.49
CA ASP A 20 -14.07 18.81 -0.81
C ASP A 20 -15.03 18.89 0.38
N ALA A 21 -16.27 18.38 0.24
CA ALA A 21 -17.20 18.30 1.36
C ALA A 21 -16.65 17.45 2.51
N GLY A 22 -16.00 16.32 2.19
CA GLY A 22 -15.32 15.48 3.17
C GLY A 22 -14.20 16.24 3.89
N LEU A 23 -13.34 16.94 3.16
CA LEU A 23 -12.29 17.78 3.74
C LEU A 23 -12.86 18.88 4.65
N ALA A 24 -13.96 19.52 4.24
CA ALA A 24 -14.66 20.52 5.03
C ALA A 24 -15.27 19.98 6.33
N VAL A 25 -15.67 18.70 6.35
CA VAL A 25 -16.10 18.02 7.58
C VAL A 25 -14.89 17.75 8.47
N LEU A 26 -13.79 17.27 7.90
CA LEU A 26 -12.58 16.94 8.67
C LEU A 26 -12.00 18.15 9.41
N THR A 27 -12.08 19.36 8.84
CA THR A 27 -11.63 20.58 9.54
C THR A 27 -12.45 20.90 10.79
N ARG A 28 -13.66 20.34 10.93
CA ARG A 28 -14.47 20.44 12.15
C ARG A 28 -14.14 19.38 13.18
N LEU A 29 -13.44 18.31 12.78
CA LEU A 29 -13.05 17.20 13.67
C LEU A 29 -11.66 17.38 14.28
N THR A 30 -10.89 18.37 13.82
CA THR A 30 -9.56 18.68 14.37
C THR A 30 -9.39 20.19 14.55
N PRO A 31 -8.75 20.64 15.64
CA PRO A 31 -8.32 22.04 15.78
C PRO A 31 -7.07 22.34 14.93
N GLY A 32 -6.36 21.32 14.43
CA GLY A 32 -5.13 21.44 13.65
C GLY A 32 -5.34 21.42 12.14
N LYS A 33 -4.28 21.19 11.36
CA LYS A 33 -4.39 21.13 9.89
C LYS A 33 -4.96 19.80 9.39
N VAL A 34 -5.59 19.84 8.22
CA VAL A 34 -5.92 18.65 7.43
C VAL A 34 -4.92 18.56 6.28
N HIS A 35 -4.05 17.55 6.31
CA HIS A 35 -3.00 17.36 5.31
C HIS A 35 -3.49 16.44 4.17
N VAL A 36 -3.60 16.99 2.95
CA VAL A 36 -3.86 16.23 1.73
C VAL A 36 -2.53 15.92 1.06
N CYS A 37 -2.08 14.67 1.13
CA CYS A 37 -0.82 14.24 0.53
C CYS A 37 -1.05 13.73 -0.90
N GLN A 38 -0.32 14.28 -1.87
CA GLN A 38 -0.39 13.90 -3.28
C GLN A 38 1.00 13.70 -3.88
N ALA A 39 1.05 13.08 -5.06
CA ALA A 39 2.28 12.99 -5.83
C ALA A 39 2.73 14.39 -6.28
N SER A 40 4.04 14.58 -6.45
CA SER A 40 4.58 15.85 -6.96
C SER A 40 4.03 16.22 -8.34
N GLY A 41 3.73 17.50 -8.53
CA GLY A 41 3.00 18.00 -9.70
C GLY A 41 1.51 17.62 -9.67
N GLY A 42 0.99 17.24 -8.51
CA GLY A 42 -0.38 16.80 -8.33
C GLY A 42 -1.40 17.88 -8.66
N LYS A 43 -2.50 17.47 -9.31
CA LYS A 43 -3.49 18.38 -9.91
C LYS A 43 -4.73 18.56 -9.03
N LEU A 44 -4.66 18.18 -7.76
CA LEU A 44 -5.76 18.38 -6.83
C LEU A 44 -5.93 19.85 -6.40
N GLY A 45 -5.03 20.76 -6.79
CA GLY A 45 -5.20 22.19 -6.54
C GLY A 45 -5.27 22.52 -5.04
N GLY A 46 -6.23 23.35 -4.64
CA GLY A 46 -6.42 23.79 -3.25
C GLY A 46 -7.85 23.57 -2.75
N HIS A 47 -8.11 24.04 -1.52
CA HIS A 47 -9.44 24.01 -0.90
C HIS A 47 -9.74 25.39 -0.29
N PRO A 48 -11.00 25.88 -0.30
CA PRO A 48 -11.34 27.22 0.19
C PRO A 48 -11.04 27.44 1.68
N GLN A 49 -11.07 26.37 2.48
CA GLN A 49 -10.72 26.45 3.90
C GLN A 49 -9.20 26.38 4.09
N GLY A 50 -8.60 27.44 4.64
CA GLY A 50 -7.14 27.52 4.84
C GLY A 50 -6.53 26.51 5.81
N GLN A 51 -7.34 25.77 6.57
CA GLN A 51 -6.90 24.67 7.43
C GLN A 51 -6.49 23.41 6.63
N VAL A 52 -6.94 23.30 5.37
CA VAL A 52 -6.60 22.20 4.47
C VAL A 52 -5.31 22.55 3.71
N ALA A 53 -4.26 21.75 3.92
CA ALA A 53 -2.96 21.91 3.30
C ALA A 53 -2.66 20.78 2.31
N PHE A 54 -2.35 21.11 1.07
CA PHE A 54 -1.95 20.16 0.05
C PHE A 54 -0.42 20.03 0.05
N ASN A 55 0.08 18.81 0.26
CA ASN A 55 1.50 18.51 0.40
C ASN A 55 1.92 17.53 -0.69
N GLU A 56 3.05 17.80 -1.32
CA GLU A 56 3.56 16.99 -2.42
C GLU A 56 4.71 16.10 -1.96
N PHE A 57 4.68 14.86 -2.42
CA PHE A 57 5.74 13.88 -2.20
C PHE A 57 6.19 13.27 -3.51
N ALA A 58 7.49 13.02 -3.62
CA ALA A 58 8.11 12.37 -4.77
C ALA A 58 9.04 11.25 -4.30
N GLY A 59 9.34 10.32 -5.20
CA GLY A 59 10.26 9.20 -4.95
C GLY A 59 9.61 7.82 -5.12
N PRO A 60 10.41 6.75 -5.01
CA PRO A 60 9.91 5.38 -5.06
C PRO A 60 9.07 5.05 -3.81
N HIS A 61 8.53 3.84 -3.74
CA HIS A 61 7.97 3.35 -2.47
C HIS A 61 9.06 3.36 -1.39
N PRO A 62 8.84 3.96 -0.20
CA PRO A 62 7.56 4.44 0.35
C PRO A 62 7.33 5.98 0.33
N ALA A 63 7.11 6.60 -0.84
CA ALA A 63 6.73 8.03 -0.91
C ALA A 63 5.24 8.34 -0.61
N GLY A 64 4.38 7.32 -0.58
CA GLY A 64 2.94 7.46 -0.36
C GLY A 64 2.43 6.77 0.90
N LEU A 65 3.32 6.47 1.85
CA LEU A 65 2.92 5.86 3.12
C LEU A 65 2.58 6.92 4.15
N VAL A 66 1.52 6.66 4.90
CA VAL A 66 1.03 7.56 5.94
C VAL A 66 2.08 7.85 7.02
N GLY A 67 2.84 6.83 7.45
CA GLY A 67 3.87 7.02 8.47
C GLY A 67 4.97 7.99 8.03
N THR A 68 5.39 7.91 6.75
CA THR A 68 6.35 8.84 6.16
C THR A 68 5.78 10.26 6.07
N HIS A 69 4.52 10.41 5.69
CA HIS A 69 3.87 11.72 5.65
C HIS A 69 3.75 12.35 7.04
N ILE A 70 3.33 11.56 8.04
CA ILE A 70 3.24 12.00 9.44
C ILE A 70 4.62 12.43 9.94
N HIS A 71 5.66 11.62 9.70
CA HIS A 71 7.03 11.94 10.13
C HIS A 71 7.54 13.28 9.61
N PHE A 72 7.21 13.67 8.37
CA PHE A 72 7.69 14.93 7.78
C PHE A 72 6.76 16.12 8.01
N LEU A 73 5.45 15.90 8.16
CA LEU A 73 4.47 17.00 8.24
C LEU A 73 4.03 17.29 9.67
N GLU A 74 3.71 16.25 10.43
CA GLU A 74 3.10 16.37 11.76
C GLU A 74 3.57 15.21 12.67
N PRO A 75 4.87 15.16 13.05
CA PRO A 75 5.43 14.04 13.79
C PRO A 75 4.64 13.78 15.08
N VAL A 76 4.38 12.51 15.35
CA VAL A 76 3.70 12.02 16.56
C VAL A 76 4.70 11.69 17.66
N SER A 77 4.19 11.61 18.88
CA SER A 77 4.95 11.17 20.06
C SER A 77 4.00 10.47 21.05
N LEU A 78 4.52 10.02 22.19
CA LEU A 78 3.70 9.46 23.26
C LEU A 78 2.59 10.43 23.75
N THR A 79 2.79 11.73 23.58
CA THR A 79 1.85 12.77 24.03
C THR A 79 1.07 13.44 22.88
N LYS A 80 1.37 13.09 21.62
CA LYS A 80 0.75 13.69 20.44
C LYS A 80 0.29 12.63 19.46
N GLN A 81 -1.01 12.61 19.21
CA GLN A 81 -1.65 11.69 18.29
C GLN A 81 -2.16 12.43 17.05
N VAL A 82 -2.20 11.73 15.92
CA VAL A 82 -2.82 12.20 14.68
C VAL A 82 -3.73 11.11 14.12
N TRP A 83 -4.67 11.50 13.28
CA TRP A 83 -5.54 10.58 12.56
C TRP A 83 -5.16 10.54 11.08
N HIS A 84 -5.48 9.42 10.45
CA HIS A 84 -5.27 9.25 9.02
C HIS A 84 -6.42 8.47 8.40
N LEU A 85 -6.59 8.68 7.10
CA LEU A 85 -7.67 8.12 6.30
C LEU A 85 -7.29 8.23 4.83
N ASN A 86 -7.80 7.29 4.01
CA ASN A 86 -7.55 7.31 2.56
C ASN A 86 -8.57 8.23 1.85
N TYR A 87 -8.27 8.57 0.59
CA TYR A 87 -9.07 9.49 -0.21
C TYR A 87 -10.51 9.00 -0.49
N GLN A 88 -10.74 7.69 -0.61
CA GLN A 88 -12.10 7.16 -0.81
C GLN A 88 -12.95 7.26 0.45
N ASP A 89 -12.33 7.14 1.63
CA ASP A 89 -13.00 7.40 2.90
C ASP A 89 -13.32 8.90 3.07
N VAL A 90 -12.47 9.82 2.60
CA VAL A 90 -12.82 11.27 2.55
C VAL A 90 -14.04 11.50 1.67
N ILE A 91 -14.05 10.91 0.47
CA ILE A 91 -15.22 10.99 -0.45
C ILE A 91 -16.47 10.42 0.21
N ALA A 92 -16.36 9.26 0.88
CA ALA A 92 -17.49 8.63 1.56
C ALA A 92 -18.03 9.49 2.72
N ILE A 93 -17.16 10.15 3.49
CA ILE A 93 -17.56 11.12 4.52
C ILE A 93 -18.31 12.29 3.87
N GLY A 94 -17.78 12.86 2.80
CA GLY A 94 -18.45 13.95 2.09
C GLY A 94 -19.83 13.57 1.56
N LYS A 95 -19.97 12.37 0.97
CA LYS A 95 -21.26 11.82 0.53
C LYS A 95 -22.22 11.67 1.72
N LEU A 96 -21.78 11.06 2.81
CA LEU A 96 -22.59 10.88 4.02
C LEU A 96 -23.18 12.21 4.53
N PHE A 97 -22.37 13.26 4.63
CA PHE A 97 -22.85 14.55 5.15
C PHE A 97 -23.69 15.35 4.16
N THR A 98 -23.57 15.09 2.86
CA THR A 98 -24.32 15.83 1.82
C THR A 98 -25.61 15.12 1.42
N THR A 99 -25.68 13.79 1.54
CA THR A 99 -26.85 12.99 1.17
C THR A 99 -27.57 12.37 2.36
N GLY A 100 -26.90 12.22 3.51
CA GLY A 100 -27.42 11.49 4.68
C GLY A 100 -27.27 9.96 4.57
N GLU A 101 -26.64 9.45 3.51
CA GLU A 101 -26.55 8.01 3.23
C GLU A 101 -25.11 7.49 3.28
N LEU A 102 -24.94 6.27 3.81
CA LEU A 102 -23.63 5.63 3.88
C LEU A 102 -23.14 5.19 2.50
N CYS A 103 -22.03 5.77 2.02
CA CYS A 103 -21.36 5.35 0.78
C CYS A 103 -20.40 4.17 1.02
N ALA A 104 -20.88 2.94 0.84
CA ALA A 104 -20.09 1.72 0.93
C ALA A 104 -19.29 1.37 -0.34
N GLU A 105 -19.52 2.07 -1.44
CA GLU A 105 -18.85 1.82 -2.71
C GLU A 105 -17.34 2.06 -2.64
N ARG A 106 -16.56 1.19 -3.28
CA ARG A 106 -15.11 1.32 -3.43
C ARG A 106 -14.69 1.07 -4.87
N ILE A 107 -13.69 1.81 -5.33
CA ILE A 107 -13.00 1.55 -6.59
C ILE A 107 -11.63 0.96 -6.25
N ILE A 108 -11.39 -0.31 -6.54
CA ILE A 108 -10.14 -0.98 -6.17
C ILE A 108 -9.37 -1.38 -7.43
N ALA A 109 -8.04 -1.42 -7.31
CA ALA A 109 -7.21 -2.05 -8.33
C ALA A 109 -7.16 -3.57 -8.12
N ILE A 110 -7.45 -4.34 -9.17
CA ILE A 110 -7.13 -5.76 -9.23
C ILE A 110 -5.89 -5.91 -10.12
N GLY A 111 -4.85 -6.54 -9.61
CA GLY A 111 -3.64 -6.76 -10.38
C GLY A 111 -2.77 -7.89 -9.84
N GLY A 112 -1.60 -8.02 -10.46
CA GLY A 112 -0.61 -9.05 -10.14
C GLY A 112 -0.42 -10.01 -11.30
N PRO A 113 0.70 -10.75 -11.33
CA PRO A 113 1.04 -11.62 -12.46
C PRO A 113 -0.02 -12.67 -12.78
N GLN A 114 -0.82 -13.08 -11.78
CA GLN A 114 -1.84 -14.11 -11.90
C GLN A 114 -3.25 -13.56 -12.17
N ALA A 115 -3.43 -12.24 -12.26
CA ALA A 115 -4.70 -11.66 -12.72
C ALA A 115 -4.81 -11.76 -14.25
N THR A 116 -5.94 -12.23 -14.78
CA THR A 116 -6.17 -12.32 -16.24
C THR A 116 -6.44 -10.95 -16.87
N GLN A 117 -7.21 -10.10 -16.18
CA GLN A 117 -7.59 -8.77 -16.65
C GLN A 117 -7.35 -7.68 -15.59
N PRO A 118 -6.09 -7.28 -15.35
CA PRO A 118 -5.76 -6.23 -14.39
C PRO A 118 -6.46 -4.91 -14.74
N ARG A 119 -7.25 -4.38 -13.81
CA ARG A 119 -8.05 -3.16 -14.02
C ARG A 119 -8.53 -2.57 -12.70
N LEU A 120 -9.14 -1.39 -12.79
CA LEU A 120 -9.93 -0.84 -11.70
C LEU A 120 -11.34 -1.40 -11.76
N VAL A 121 -11.87 -1.87 -10.64
CA VAL A 121 -13.25 -2.33 -10.53
C VAL A 121 -13.98 -1.56 -9.44
N ARG A 122 -15.28 -1.35 -9.67
CA ARG A 122 -16.21 -0.81 -8.67
C ARG A 122 -16.79 -1.99 -7.88
N THR A 123 -16.74 -1.90 -6.57
CA THR A 123 -17.19 -2.94 -5.64
C THR A 123 -17.69 -2.30 -4.34
N LEU A 124 -17.93 -3.10 -3.30
CA LEU A 124 -18.33 -2.64 -1.97
C LEU A 124 -17.23 -2.84 -0.93
N LEU A 125 -17.28 -2.06 0.15
CA LEU A 125 -16.55 -2.34 1.38
C LEU A 125 -16.81 -3.78 1.83
N GLY A 126 -15.74 -4.52 2.12
CA GLY A 126 -15.89 -5.90 2.59
C GLY A 126 -16.42 -6.86 1.53
N ALA A 127 -16.24 -6.60 0.24
CA ALA A 127 -16.66 -7.51 -0.82
C ALA A 127 -15.99 -8.89 -0.70
N ASP A 128 -16.73 -9.96 -1.04
CA ASP A 128 -16.22 -11.33 -1.15
C ASP A 128 -15.20 -11.40 -2.29
N LEU A 129 -13.94 -11.68 -1.96
CA LEU A 129 -12.85 -11.75 -2.93
C LEU A 129 -12.85 -13.06 -3.73
N THR A 130 -13.44 -14.13 -3.21
CA THR A 130 -13.63 -15.38 -3.95
C THR A 130 -14.65 -15.16 -5.06
N ALA A 131 -15.79 -14.52 -4.73
CA ALA A 131 -16.80 -14.18 -5.73
C ALA A 131 -16.29 -13.11 -6.72
N LEU A 132 -15.62 -12.07 -6.23
CA LEU A 132 -15.13 -10.96 -7.07
C LEU A 132 -14.07 -11.40 -8.09
N LEU A 133 -13.30 -12.45 -7.78
CA LEU A 133 -12.22 -12.95 -8.64
C LEU A 133 -12.56 -14.25 -9.38
N ALA A 134 -13.82 -14.68 -9.36
CA ALA A 134 -14.25 -15.87 -10.09
C ALA A 134 -14.02 -15.69 -11.60
N GLY A 135 -13.14 -16.51 -12.19
CA GLY A 135 -12.75 -16.41 -13.60
C GLY A 135 -11.75 -15.27 -13.93
N GLU A 136 -11.25 -14.55 -12.93
CA GLU A 136 -10.35 -13.40 -13.10
C GLU A 136 -8.87 -13.77 -12.83
N THR A 137 -8.57 -15.05 -12.62
CA THR A 137 -7.23 -15.55 -12.32
C THR A 137 -6.76 -16.56 -13.37
N LYS A 138 -5.47 -16.51 -13.71
CA LYS A 138 -4.83 -17.52 -14.57
C LYS A 138 -4.80 -18.87 -13.87
N GLU A 139 -4.53 -19.93 -14.63
CA GLU A 139 -4.37 -21.28 -14.08
C GLU A 139 -3.17 -21.37 -13.12
N GLY A 140 -3.30 -22.18 -12.07
CA GLY A 140 -2.26 -22.41 -11.06
C GLY A 140 -2.76 -22.23 -9.62
N GLU A 141 -1.90 -22.55 -8.65
CA GLU A 141 -2.17 -22.27 -7.23
C GLU A 141 -1.93 -20.78 -6.96
N ASN A 142 -3.02 -20.01 -6.90
CA ASN A 142 -2.98 -18.56 -6.74
C ASN A 142 -3.17 -18.14 -5.29
N ARG A 143 -2.33 -17.20 -4.84
CA ARG A 143 -2.53 -16.45 -3.61
C ARG A 143 -3.28 -15.16 -3.90
N ILE A 144 -4.47 -15.03 -3.32
CA ILE A 144 -5.24 -13.78 -3.31
C ILE A 144 -4.84 -12.97 -2.08
N ILE A 145 -4.43 -11.73 -2.27
CA ILE A 145 -4.04 -10.81 -1.20
C ILE A 145 -4.99 -9.63 -1.21
N SER A 146 -5.74 -9.44 -0.13
CA SER A 146 -6.42 -8.18 0.11
C SER A 146 -5.37 -7.15 0.51
N GLY A 147 -5.22 -6.08 -0.27
CA GLY A 147 -4.13 -5.12 -0.12
C GLY A 147 -2.98 -5.36 -1.10
N SER A 148 -1.83 -4.75 -0.80
CA SER A 148 -0.63 -4.89 -1.62
C SER A 148 0.17 -6.13 -1.25
N VAL A 149 1.09 -6.55 -2.12
CA VAL A 149 2.04 -7.63 -1.80
C VAL A 149 2.95 -7.25 -0.62
N LEU A 150 3.19 -5.95 -0.38
CA LEU A 150 4.07 -5.46 0.69
C LEU A 150 3.37 -5.36 2.05
N SER A 151 2.07 -5.05 2.06
CA SER A 151 1.29 -4.85 3.27
C SER A 151 -0.16 -5.22 2.96
N GLY A 152 -0.40 -6.53 2.97
CA GLY A 152 -1.69 -7.10 2.62
C GLY A 152 -1.91 -8.40 3.38
N ARG A 153 -3.13 -8.89 3.30
CA ARG A 153 -3.59 -10.07 4.03
C ARG A 153 -3.97 -11.17 3.05
N HIS A 154 -3.49 -12.38 3.29
CA HIS A 154 -3.96 -13.55 2.55
C HIS A 154 -5.48 -13.69 2.72
N ALA A 155 -6.19 -13.64 1.61
CA ALA A 155 -7.64 -13.72 1.55
C ALA A 155 -8.06 -15.17 1.32
N THR A 156 -8.19 -15.93 2.41
CA THR A 156 -8.59 -17.34 2.39
C THR A 156 -9.56 -17.64 3.53
N GLY A 157 -10.49 -18.58 3.30
CA GLY A 157 -11.49 -19.01 4.27
C GLY A 157 -12.26 -17.82 4.88
N PRO A 158 -12.37 -17.71 6.22
CA PRO A 158 -13.07 -16.61 6.88
C PRO A 158 -12.52 -15.21 6.55
N MET A 159 -11.30 -15.13 6.02
CA MET A 159 -10.63 -13.88 5.68
C MET A 159 -10.74 -13.57 4.18
N ALA A 160 -11.54 -14.29 3.39
CA ALA A 160 -11.70 -14.11 1.93
C ALA A 160 -12.48 -12.83 1.53
N TRP A 161 -12.32 -11.74 2.27
CA TRP A 161 -13.04 -10.48 2.10
C TRP A 161 -12.09 -9.30 1.95
N LEU A 162 -12.53 -8.25 1.25
CA LEU A 162 -11.80 -7.00 1.10
C LEU A 162 -11.62 -6.31 2.46
N GLY A 163 -10.38 -6.11 2.89
CA GLY A 163 -10.07 -5.43 4.14
C GLY A 163 -10.51 -3.96 4.15
N ARG A 164 -10.89 -3.46 5.33
CA ARG A 164 -11.46 -2.10 5.52
C ARG A 164 -10.60 -0.97 4.93
N PHE A 165 -9.28 -1.10 5.02
CA PHE A 165 -8.33 -0.08 4.59
C PHE A 165 -7.66 -0.40 3.24
N HIS A 166 -8.03 -1.51 2.61
CA HIS A 166 -7.42 -1.95 1.35
C HIS A 166 -8.18 -1.38 0.16
N LEU A 167 -7.44 -0.70 -0.74
CA LEU A 167 -7.94 -0.16 -2.01
C LEU A 167 -7.37 -0.91 -3.23
N GLN A 168 -6.83 -2.11 -3.02
CA GLN A 168 -6.35 -2.97 -4.08
C GLN A 168 -6.42 -4.45 -3.65
N VAL A 169 -6.37 -5.34 -4.63
CA VAL A 169 -6.25 -6.78 -4.48
C VAL A 169 -5.12 -7.24 -5.40
N SER A 170 -4.20 -8.02 -4.83
CA SER A 170 -3.03 -8.53 -5.55
C SER A 170 -3.14 -10.04 -5.68
N VAL A 171 -2.95 -10.56 -6.90
CA VAL A 171 -2.99 -12.00 -7.21
C VAL A 171 -1.61 -12.44 -7.69
N VAL A 172 -0.98 -13.32 -6.93
CA VAL A 172 0.36 -13.86 -7.22
C VAL A 172 0.32 -15.38 -7.20
N LEU A 173 1.30 -16.03 -7.82
CA LEU A 173 1.44 -17.48 -7.74
C LEU A 173 1.93 -17.82 -6.33
N GLU A 174 1.41 -18.90 -5.72
CA GLU A 174 1.84 -19.34 -4.39
C GLU A 174 3.34 -19.68 -4.35
N GLY A 175 3.86 -20.23 -5.45
CA GLY A 175 5.30 -20.47 -5.64
C GLY A 175 5.86 -21.56 -4.72
N ARG A 176 5.15 -22.69 -4.59
CA ARG A 176 5.58 -23.86 -3.81
C ARG A 176 6.59 -24.76 -4.52
N ASP A 177 6.97 -24.42 -5.75
CA ASP A 177 7.92 -25.19 -6.53
C ASP A 177 9.31 -25.15 -5.89
N LYS A 178 9.88 -26.33 -5.65
CA LYS A 178 11.26 -26.45 -5.17
C LYS A 178 12.20 -26.24 -6.35
N GLU A 179 12.93 -25.13 -6.37
CA GLU A 179 14.01 -24.93 -7.34
C GLU A 179 15.18 -25.89 -7.04
N LEU A 180 15.41 -26.85 -7.94
CA LEU A 180 16.60 -27.70 -7.89
C LEU A 180 17.85 -26.82 -8.09
N PHE A 181 18.75 -26.75 -7.10
CA PHE A 181 19.95 -25.89 -7.07
C PHE A 181 19.68 -24.36 -7.07
N GLY A 182 18.53 -23.91 -6.55
CA GLY A 182 18.11 -22.49 -6.59
C GLY A 182 19.05 -21.47 -5.91
N TRP A 183 19.93 -21.90 -5.01
CA TRP A 183 20.97 -21.06 -4.37
C TRP A 183 22.29 -20.98 -5.15
N VAL A 184 22.55 -21.91 -6.08
CA VAL A 184 23.80 -21.97 -6.88
C VAL A 184 23.63 -21.30 -8.24
N LEU A 185 22.44 -21.38 -8.84
CA LEU A 185 22.20 -20.90 -10.20
C LEU A 185 21.92 -19.39 -10.22
N PRO A 186 22.80 -18.55 -10.82
CA PRO A 186 22.51 -17.14 -11.05
C PRO A 186 21.44 -17.02 -12.14
N GLY A 187 20.18 -16.89 -11.71
CA GLY A 187 19.03 -16.70 -12.59
C GLY A 187 18.89 -15.25 -13.09
N ALA A 188 18.54 -15.07 -14.35
CA ALA A 188 18.22 -13.75 -14.94
C ALA A 188 16.84 -13.24 -14.49
N GLU A 189 15.98 -14.18 -14.09
CA GLU A 189 14.64 -14.04 -13.54
C GLU A 189 14.61 -13.75 -12.02
N LYS A 190 15.77 -13.65 -11.37
CA LYS A 190 15.88 -13.39 -9.92
C LYS A 190 16.25 -11.95 -9.62
N TYR A 191 15.39 -11.27 -8.87
CA TYR A 191 15.64 -9.93 -8.34
C TYR A 191 16.66 -9.95 -7.20
N SER A 192 17.65 -9.04 -7.21
CA SER A 192 18.65 -8.91 -6.14
C SER A 192 19.02 -7.46 -5.87
N VAL A 193 18.88 -7.03 -4.60
CA VAL A 193 19.28 -5.69 -4.13
C VAL A 193 20.81 -5.56 -3.99
N THR A 194 21.50 -6.68 -3.74
CA THR A 194 22.96 -6.78 -3.56
C THR A 194 23.72 -7.12 -4.85
N ARG A 195 23.02 -7.23 -5.99
CA ARG A 195 23.58 -7.63 -7.30
C ARG A 195 24.27 -9.01 -7.31
N THR A 196 23.77 -9.93 -6.49
CA THR A 196 24.32 -11.30 -6.40
C THR A 196 23.77 -12.23 -7.50
N THR A 197 22.76 -11.79 -8.25
CA THR A 197 22.18 -12.48 -9.43
C THR A 197 22.42 -11.65 -10.69
N LEU A 198 22.21 -12.24 -11.88
CA LEU A 198 22.39 -11.56 -13.17
C LEU A 198 21.25 -10.57 -13.50
N GLY A 199 20.08 -10.72 -12.87
CA GLY A 199 18.88 -9.90 -13.12
C GLY A 199 19.07 -8.38 -13.07
N PRO A 200 19.82 -7.80 -12.11
CA PRO A 200 20.08 -6.36 -12.04
C PRO A 200 20.88 -5.76 -13.22
N PHE A 201 21.54 -6.59 -14.04
CA PHE A 201 22.25 -6.14 -15.25
C PHE A 201 21.33 -6.07 -16.48
N LEU A 202 20.15 -6.69 -16.42
CA LEU A 202 19.11 -6.63 -17.44
C LEU A 202 18.12 -5.52 -17.06
N ARG A 203 18.39 -4.29 -17.53
CA ARG A 203 17.49 -3.14 -17.29
C ARG A 203 16.11 -3.43 -17.89
N HIS A 204 15.04 -3.24 -17.09
CA HIS A 204 13.60 -3.33 -17.44
C HIS A 204 12.90 -4.70 -17.29
N ASN A 205 13.48 -5.69 -16.61
CA ASN A 205 12.75 -6.94 -16.35
C ASN A 205 11.61 -6.74 -15.34
N LEU A 206 10.41 -7.19 -15.71
CA LEU A 206 9.29 -7.40 -14.78
C LEU A 206 9.46 -8.77 -14.12
N PHE A 207 9.37 -8.81 -12.80
CA PHE A 207 9.56 -10.03 -12.02
C PHE A 207 8.24 -10.54 -11.47
N ASN A 208 7.98 -11.84 -11.65
CA ASN A 208 6.82 -12.51 -11.08
C ASN A 208 7.15 -12.94 -9.64
N PHE A 209 7.07 -11.99 -8.71
CA PHE A 209 7.28 -12.30 -7.30
C PHE A 209 6.19 -13.25 -6.77
N SER A 210 6.62 -14.23 -5.98
CA SER A 210 5.77 -15.12 -5.20
C SER A 210 5.94 -14.79 -3.70
N PRO A 211 5.02 -15.24 -2.82
CA PRO A 211 5.13 -15.07 -1.38
C PRO A 211 6.14 -16.04 -0.73
N SER A 212 6.84 -16.86 -1.53
CA SER A 212 7.81 -17.85 -1.03
C SER A 212 8.98 -17.17 -0.31
N THR A 213 9.35 -17.70 0.86
CA THR A 213 10.49 -17.24 1.65
C THR A 213 11.81 -17.86 1.21
N ASN A 214 11.80 -18.76 0.22
CA ASN A 214 12.99 -19.42 -0.33
C ASN A 214 13.97 -19.93 0.76
N GLY A 215 13.44 -20.66 1.75
CA GLY A 215 14.26 -21.34 2.77
C GLY A 215 13.99 -20.98 4.23
N GLY A 216 12.85 -20.37 4.57
CA GLY A 216 12.39 -20.25 5.95
C GLY A 216 12.90 -19.02 6.72
N GLU A 217 12.65 -19.02 8.03
CA GLU A 217 13.03 -17.94 8.96
C GLU A 217 14.56 -17.74 8.97
N ARG A 218 15.01 -16.48 8.85
CA ARG A 218 16.44 -16.14 8.84
C ARG A 218 16.74 -15.13 9.92
N ALA A 219 17.89 -15.32 10.57
CA ALA A 219 18.45 -14.32 11.46
C ALA A 219 18.62 -12.99 10.73
N MET A 220 18.42 -11.89 11.45
CA MET A 220 18.68 -10.56 10.94
C MET A 220 20.19 -10.40 10.68
N VAL A 221 20.55 -10.05 9.43
CA VAL A 221 21.94 -9.81 9.04
C VAL A 221 22.12 -8.30 8.80
N PRO A 222 22.81 -7.56 9.68
CA PRO A 222 22.94 -6.11 9.61
C PRO A 222 24.02 -5.69 8.60
N ILE A 223 23.75 -5.88 7.32
CA ILE A 223 24.67 -5.55 6.20
C ILE A 223 24.30 -4.23 5.48
N GLY A 224 23.60 -3.31 6.16
CA GLY A 224 23.29 -1.98 5.62
C GLY A 224 22.10 -1.93 4.64
N ASN A 225 21.37 -3.04 4.44
CA ASN A 225 20.28 -3.09 3.47
C ASN A 225 19.01 -2.37 3.94
N TYR A 226 18.77 -2.31 5.25
CA TYR A 226 17.57 -1.70 5.82
C TYR A 226 17.62 -0.18 5.70
N GLU A 227 18.80 0.41 5.87
CA GLU A 227 19.09 1.84 5.72
C GLU A 227 18.81 2.32 4.29
N ARG A 228 19.02 1.46 3.29
CA ARG A 228 18.77 1.80 1.87
C ARG A 228 17.30 1.97 1.53
N VAL A 229 16.39 1.45 2.36
CA VAL A 229 14.94 1.46 2.12
C VAL A 229 14.15 2.21 3.19
N MET A 230 14.82 2.70 4.24
CA MET A 230 14.22 3.48 5.32
C MET A 230 14.41 4.98 5.05
N PRO A 231 13.36 5.74 4.69
CA PRO A 231 13.49 7.16 4.39
C PRO A 231 13.34 8.06 5.63
N LEU A 232 13.19 7.49 6.82
CA LEU A 232 12.94 8.21 8.07
C LEU A 232 14.25 8.43 8.82
N ASP A 233 14.29 9.48 9.65
CA ASP A 233 15.42 9.76 10.53
C ASP A 233 15.40 8.84 11.77
N ILE A 234 15.65 7.55 11.53
CA ILE A 234 15.76 6.49 12.55
C ILE A 234 16.91 5.57 12.18
N LEU A 235 17.43 4.83 13.17
CA LEU A 235 18.40 3.76 12.95
C LEU A 235 17.67 2.43 12.76
N PRO A 236 17.29 2.02 11.53
CA PRO A 236 16.42 0.87 11.32
C PRO A 236 17.07 -0.43 11.81
N THR A 237 18.39 -0.58 11.66
CA THR A 237 19.08 -1.78 12.13
C THR A 237 19.05 -1.91 13.65
N VAL A 238 19.18 -0.82 14.39
CA VAL A 238 19.11 -0.85 15.87
C VAL A 238 17.67 -1.14 16.29
N LEU A 239 16.72 -0.38 15.77
CA LEU A 239 15.29 -0.55 16.07
C LEU A 239 14.80 -1.98 15.81
N LEU A 240 15.16 -2.57 14.66
CA LEU A 240 14.75 -3.94 14.34
C LEU A 240 15.38 -4.97 15.27
N ARG A 241 16.61 -4.73 15.78
CA ARG A 241 17.23 -5.61 16.77
C ARG A 241 16.53 -5.55 18.12
N ASP A 242 16.15 -4.35 18.56
CA ASP A 242 15.45 -4.16 19.83
C ASP A 242 14.07 -4.83 19.77
N LEU A 243 13.34 -4.65 18.66
CA LEU A 243 12.07 -5.36 18.40
C LEU A 243 12.23 -6.89 18.40
N LEU A 244 13.32 -7.42 17.82
CA LEU A 244 13.61 -8.86 17.83
C LEU A 244 13.96 -9.38 19.23
N ALA A 245 14.60 -8.55 20.06
CA ALA A 245 14.90 -8.87 21.45
C ALA A 245 13.68 -8.72 22.37
N GLY A 246 12.61 -8.08 21.89
CA GLY A 246 11.44 -7.71 22.70
C GLY A 246 11.71 -6.52 23.64
N ASP A 247 12.76 -5.75 23.37
CA ASP A 247 13.08 -4.53 24.10
C ASP A 247 12.27 -3.36 23.53
N THR A 248 11.39 -2.79 24.34
CA THR A 248 10.49 -1.70 23.96
C THR A 248 10.73 -0.42 24.76
N ASP A 249 11.73 -0.40 25.63
CA ASP A 249 11.98 0.70 26.59
C ASP A 249 12.89 1.81 26.01
N GLY A 250 13.30 1.68 24.75
CA GLY A 250 14.20 2.60 24.02
C GLY A 250 13.60 3.93 23.58
#